data_AF-A0A7C7Q227-F1
#
_entry.id   AF-A0A7C7Q227-F1
#
_cell.length_a   1.000
_cell.length_b   1.000
_cell.length_c   1.000
_cell.angle_alpha   90.00
_cell.angle_beta   90.00
_cell.angle_gamma   90.00
#
_symmetry.space_group_name_H-M   'P 1'
#
loop_
_entity.id
_entity.type
_entity.pdbx_description
1 polymer ?
#
loop_
_entity_poly.entity_id
_entity_poly.type
_entity_poly.pdbx_seq_one_letter_code
_entity_poly.pdbx_strand_id
1 'polypeptide(L)'
;LKTLSLSEDDLLSLSPVHIHRYADTSSLSPTSMLANLSALKHLFKFLLRREYIDEKKFAGIERAIDELREELSAKSRSVHPRALTEEEVRRIFSAVKGKKYEKIYSLFLYSGVRLGEFEGIRKKHFYLDKSGILWLRLEPSMTKRGKGRLTPILASSREETYRVTERMLRWLENYEENFSVKRGVLQVYTDRLSKRLSIHFSVHSFRHTYITNLVNSGFPVEVVKEFAGHSSVKTTIETYYRYSQRRAEELVRDFLKA
;
A
#
# COMPACT_ATOMS: atom_id res chain seq x y z
N LEU A 1 9.59 -24.89 10.66
CA LEU A 1 9.86 -25.97 11.65
C LEU A 1 8.64 -26.86 11.81
N LYS A 2 7.52 -26.41 12.41
CA LYS A 2 6.28 -27.22 12.51
C LYS A 2 5.73 -27.75 11.18
N THR A 3 5.65 -26.91 10.14
CA THR A 3 5.20 -27.33 8.79
C THR A 3 6.20 -28.25 8.08
N LEU A 4 7.46 -28.23 8.53
CA LEU A 4 8.55 -29.02 7.97
C LEU A 4 8.79 -30.32 8.74
N SER A 5 8.06 -30.54 9.84
CA SER A 5 8.28 -31.63 10.79
C SER A 5 9.72 -31.73 11.30
N LEU A 6 10.36 -30.58 11.52
CA LEU A 6 11.74 -30.48 12.01
C LEU A 6 11.76 -30.00 13.46
N SER A 7 12.62 -30.60 14.29
CA SER A 7 12.91 -30.14 15.66
C SER A 7 13.71 -28.82 15.66
N GLU A 8 13.88 -28.18 16.82
CA GLU A 8 14.72 -26.97 16.93
C GLU A 8 16.21 -27.27 16.64
N ASP A 9 16.66 -28.49 16.92
CA ASP A 9 18.00 -29.00 16.63
C ASP A 9 18.24 -29.31 15.14
N ASP A 10 17.18 -29.30 14.31
CA ASP A 10 17.20 -29.69 12.89
C ASP A 10 17.38 -28.52 11.90
N LEU A 11 17.54 -27.28 12.38
CA LEU A 11 17.74 -26.13 11.47
C LEU A 11 18.98 -26.29 10.59
N LEU A 12 20.03 -26.92 11.14
CA LEU A 12 21.23 -27.25 10.38
C LEU A 12 21.03 -28.47 9.49
N SER A 13 20.05 -29.35 9.71
CA SER A 13 19.83 -30.55 8.87
C SER A 13 19.04 -30.25 7.58
N LEU A 14 18.51 -29.03 7.46
CA LEU A 14 17.82 -28.54 6.28
C LEU A 14 18.66 -28.67 5.00
N SER A 15 17.98 -29.07 3.93
CA SER A 15 18.54 -29.33 2.60
C SER A 15 17.57 -28.80 1.53
N PRO A 16 17.99 -28.69 0.25
CA PRO A 16 17.14 -28.25 -0.85
C PRO A 16 15.77 -28.96 -0.90
N VAL A 17 15.75 -30.27 -0.68
CA VAL A 17 14.52 -31.10 -0.69
C VAL A 17 13.49 -30.60 0.33
N HIS A 18 13.94 -30.16 1.50
CA HIS A 18 13.06 -29.63 2.53
C HIS A 18 12.44 -28.29 2.10
N ILE A 19 13.17 -27.46 1.35
CA ILE A 19 12.68 -26.17 0.85
C ILE A 19 11.60 -26.38 -0.23
N HIS A 20 11.82 -27.30 -1.17
CA HIS A 20 10.81 -27.64 -2.17
C HIS A 20 9.57 -28.24 -1.51
N ARG A 21 9.73 -29.20 -0.60
CA ARG A 21 8.62 -29.78 0.18
C ARG A 21 7.83 -28.70 0.92
N TYR A 22 8.51 -27.72 1.50
CA TYR A 22 7.86 -26.59 2.16
C TYR A 22 7.00 -25.79 1.18
N ALA A 23 7.50 -25.50 -0.02
CA ALA A 23 6.75 -24.77 -1.03
C ALA A 23 5.52 -25.56 -1.52
N ASP A 24 5.69 -26.86 -1.79
CA ASP A 24 4.66 -27.73 -2.36
C ASP A 24 3.51 -28.02 -1.38
N THR A 25 3.83 -28.19 -0.10
CA THR A 25 2.84 -28.55 0.93
C THR A 25 2.17 -27.35 1.59
N SER A 26 2.60 -26.14 1.24
CA SER A 26 2.09 -24.93 1.87
C SER A 26 0.77 -24.47 1.26
N SER A 27 -0.15 -24.02 2.13
CA SER A 27 -1.37 -23.31 1.74
C SER A 27 -1.19 -21.79 1.63
N LEU A 28 0.04 -21.29 1.70
CA LEU A 28 0.33 -19.86 1.67
C LEU A 28 0.16 -19.28 0.26
N SER A 29 -0.24 -18.00 0.20
CA SER A 29 -0.23 -17.26 -1.07
C SER A 29 1.19 -17.16 -1.66
N PRO A 30 1.35 -17.03 -2.99
CA PRO A 30 2.67 -16.87 -3.61
C PRO A 30 3.49 -15.72 -2.99
N THR A 31 2.84 -14.59 -2.69
CA THR A 31 3.48 -13.44 -2.03
C THR A 31 3.97 -13.77 -0.62
N SER A 32 3.17 -14.49 0.16
CA SER A 32 3.54 -14.94 1.50
C SER A 32 4.68 -15.95 1.46
N MET A 33 4.67 -16.87 0.48
CA MET A 33 5.74 -17.85 0.28
C MET A 33 7.05 -17.16 -0.09
N LEU A 34 7.03 -16.21 -1.03
CA LEU A 34 8.21 -15.41 -1.41
C LEU A 34 8.83 -14.66 -0.21
N ALA A 35 8.01 -14.18 0.72
CA ALA A 35 8.48 -13.55 1.95
C ALA A 35 9.19 -14.57 2.87
N ASN A 36 8.62 -15.77 3.03
CA ASN A 36 9.21 -16.82 3.85
C ASN A 36 10.51 -17.36 3.23
N LEU A 37 10.56 -17.56 1.92
CA LEU A 37 11.79 -17.91 1.20
C LEU A 37 12.86 -16.83 1.35
N SER A 38 12.47 -15.55 1.34
CA SER A 38 13.41 -14.45 1.64
C SER A 38 13.95 -14.53 3.06
N ALA A 39 13.11 -14.80 4.05
CA ALA A 39 13.55 -14.95 5.45
C ALA A 39 14.51 -16.13 5.62
N LEU A 40 14.21 -17.28 4.99
CA LEU A 40 15.08 -18.46 4.98
C LEU A 40 16.44 -18.13 4.35
N LYS A 41 16.46 -17.47 3.18
CA LYS A 41 17.73 -17.06 2.52
C LYS A 41 18.58 -16.19 3.44
N HIS A 42 17.99 -15.24 4.14
CA HIS A 42 18.71 -14.38 5.10
C HIS A 42 19.22 -15.16 6.33
N LEU A 43 18.44 -16.11 6.84
CA LEU A 43 18.86 -16.98 7.93
C LEU A 43 20.08 -17.83 7.55
N PHE A 44 20.04 -18.51 6.40
CA PHE A 44 21.17 -19.33 5.95
C PHE A 44 22.40 -18.50 5.62
N LYS A 45 22.21 -17.28 5.08
CA LYS A 45 23.31 -16.32 4.90
C LYS A 45 23.89 -15.84 6.23
N PHE A 46 23.09 -15.76 7.28
CA PHE A 46 23.57 -15.49 8.64
C PHE A 46 24.35 -16.69 9.21
N LEU A 47 23.85 -17.91 9.04
CA LEU A 47 24.53 -19.13 9.49
C LEU A 47 25.89 -19.33 8.81
N LEU A 48 25.98 -19.05 7.51
CA LEU A 48 27.26 -19.08 6.78
C LEU A 48 28.26 -18.07 7.36
N ARG A 49 27.82 -16.82 7.58
CA ARG A 49 28.67 -15.75 8.16
C ARG A 49 29.12 -16.03 9.59
N ARG A 50 28.43 -16.92 10.29
CA ARG A 50 28.77 -17.37 11.64
C ARG A 50 29.48 -18.72 11.64
N GLU A 51 29.83 -19.24 10.45
CA GLU A 51 30.58 -20.48 10.26
C GLU A 51 29.84 -21.74 10.78
N TYR A 52 28.52 -21.67 10.95
CA TYR A 52 27.71 -22.84 11.32
C TYR A 52 27.42 -23.77 10.14
N ILE A 53 27.60 -23.29 8.91
CA ILE A 53 27.46 -24.05 7.66
C ILE A 53 28.57 -23.65 6.69
N ASP A 54 28.88 -24.54 5.74
CA ASP A 54 29.83 -24.27 4.66
C ASP A 54 29.19 -23.58 3.44
N GLU A 55 30.03 -23.07 2.55
CA GLU A 55 29.60 -22.41 1.31
C GLU A 55 28.80 -23.35 0.40
N LYS A 56 29.17 -24.64 0.36
CA LYS A 56 28.50 -25.63 -0.48
C LYS A 56 27.04 -25.82 -0.07
N LYS A 57 26.79 -25.90 1.23
CA LYS A 57 25.46 -26.01 1.81
C LYS A 57 24.64 -24.74 1.58
N PHE A 58 25.23 -23.57 1.81
CA PHE A 58 24.56 -22.30 1.53
C PHE A 58 24.16 -22.20 0.05
N ALA A 59 25.08 -22.50 -0.87
CA ALA A 59 24.82 -22.44 -2.31
C ALA A 59 23.67 -23.38 -2.75
N GLY A 60 23.58 -24.58 -2.15
CA GLY A 60 22.47 -25.50 -2.42
C GLY A 60 21.11 -24.95 -1.98
N ILE A 61 21.05 -24.40 -0.76
CA ILE A 61 19.84 -23.76 -0.21
C ILE A 61 19.47 -22.52 -1.02
N GLU A 62 20.45 -21.67 -1.35
CA GLU A 62 20.25 -20.45 -2.12
C GLU A 62 19.66 -20.76 -3.50
N ARG A 63 20.22 -21.74 -4.21
CA ARG A 63 19.72 -22.16 -5.52
C ARG A 63 18.27 -22.64 -5.46
N ALA A 64 17.94 -23.53 -4.53
CA ALA A 64 16.58 -24.03 -4.37
C ALA A 64 15.58 -22.91 -4.08
N ILE A 65 15.98 -21.93 -3.26
CA ILE A 65 15.17 -20.74 -2.99
C ILE A 65 14.99 -19.91 -4.25
N ASP A 66 16.06 -19.65 -5.01
CA ASP A 66 16.00 -18.77 -6.17
C ASP A 66 15.16 -19.39 -7.31
N GLU A 67 15.28 -20.70 -7.56
CA GLU A 67 14.42 -21.45 -8.48
C GLU A 67 12.93 -21.32 -8.11
N LEU A 68 12.58 -21.58 -6.84
CA LEU A 68 11.20 -21.43 -6.36
C LEU A 68 10.70 -19.98 -6.46
N ARG A 69 11.59 -19.00 -6.27
CA ARG A 69 11.21 -17.58 -6.42
C ARG A 69 10.87 -17.26 -7.86
N GLU A 70 11.61 -17.77 -8.84
CA GLU A 70 11.30 -17.56 -10.25
C GLU A 70 9.94 -18.16 -10.62
N GLU A 71 9.70 -19.41 -10.24
CA GLU A 71 8.42 -20.08 -10.49
C GLU A 71 7.23 -19.35 -9.84
N LEU A 72 7.38 -18.97 -8.57
CA LEU A 72 6.34 -18.27 -7.82
C LEU A 72 6.13 -16.85 -8.34
N SER A 73 7.18 -16.17 -8.79
CA SER A 73 7.07 -14.81 -9.37
C SER A 73 6.35 -14.85 -10.73
N ALA A 74 6.58 -15.89 -11.54
CA ALA A 74 5.86 -16.11 -12.79
C ALA A 74 4.36 -16.40 -12.55
N LYS A 75 4.05 -17.17 -11.51
CA LYS A 75 2.66 -17.45 -11.07
C LYS A 75 2.02 -16.24 -10.39
N SER A 76 2.79 -15.42 -9.68
CA SER A 76 2.35 -14.19 -9.05
C SER A 76 2.39 -13.03 -10.06
N ARG A 77 1.55 -13.08 -11.10
CA ARG A 77 1.13 -11.82 -11.73
C ARG A 77 0.38 -11.02 -10.69
N SER A 78 1.13 -10.15 -10.02
CA SER A 78 0.75 -9.36 -8.87
C SER A 78 -0.63 -8.72 -9.03
N VAL A 79 -1.56 -9.05 -8.14
CA VAL A 79 -2.72 -8.21 -7.85
C VAL A 79 -2.18 -6.97 -7.13
N HIS A 80 -1.67 -6.00 -7.89
CA HIS A 80 -1.36 -4.70 -7.32
C HIS A 80 -2.65 -4.14 -6.72
N PRO A 81 -2.59 -3.45 -5.56
CA PRO A 81 -3.78 -2.79 -5.05
C PRO A 81 -4.25 -1.79 -6.11
N ARG A 82 -5.41 -2.10 -6.70
CA ARG A 82 -5.98 -1.36 -7.82
C ARG A 82 -6.53 -0.04 -7.31
N ALA A 83 -6.35 1.01 -8.11
CA ALA A 83 -7.13 2.22 -7.96
C ALA A 83 -8.62 1.89 -8.17
N LEU A 84 -9.46 2.33 -7.24
CA LEU A 84 -10.90 2.22 -7.36
C LEU A 84 -11.41 3.10 -8.51
N THR A 85 -12.36 2.58 -9.26
CA THR A 85 -13.15 3.35 -10.23
C THR A 85 -14.12 4.29 -9.50
N GLU A 86 -14.61 5.30 -10.20
CA GLU A 86 -15.61 6.23 -9.66
C GLU A 86 -16.89 5.52 -9.19
N GLU A 87 -17.36 4.51 -9.93
CA GLU A 87 -18.53 3.71 -9.55
C GLU A 87 -18.27 2.92 -8.26
N GLU A 88 -17.10 2.29 -8.11
CA GLU A 88 -16.74 1.58 -6.88
C GLU A 88 -16.64 2.54 -5.70
N VAL A 89 -16.02 3.71 -5.88
CA VAL A 89 -15.99 4.77 -4.86
C VAL A 89 -17.42 5.14 -4.47
N ARG A 90 -18.30 5.45 -5.43
CA ARG A 90 -19.71 5.78 -5.14
C ARG A 90 -20.42 4.69 -4.36
N ARG A 91 -20.30 3.42 -4.76
CA ARG A 91 -20.93 2.27 -4.07
C ARG A 91 -20.41 2.10 -2.65
N ILE A 92 -19.09 2.22 -2.46
CA ILE A 92 -18.46 2.12 -1.14
C ILE A 92 -18.95 3.25 -0.22
N PHE A 93 -18.91 4.50 -0.69
CA PHE A 93 -19.32 5.67 0.11
C PHE A 93 -20.81 5.67 0.41
N SER A 94 -21.67 5.20 -0.51
CA SER A 94 -23.09 4.98 -0.24
C SER A 94 -23.31 4.00 0.94
N ALA A 95 -22.57 2.90 0.97
CA ALA A 95 -22.71 1.86 2.01
C ALA A 95 -22.26 2.30 3.41
N VAL A 96 -21.40 3.33 3.49
CA VAL A 96 -20.87 3.88 4.75
C VAL A 96 -21.40 5.27 5.10
N LYS A 97 -22.28 5.85 4.27
CA LYS A 97 -22.84 7.19 4.47
C LYS A 97 -23.43 7.36 5.87
N GLY A 98 -23.10 8.48 6.53
CA GLY A 98 -23.50 8.82 7.89
C GLY A 98 -22.72 8.08 8.99
N LYS A 99 -21.89 7.09 8.64
CA LYS A 99 -21.13 6.28 9.61
C LYS A 99 -19.72 6.83 9.77
N LYS A 100 -19.06 6.44 10.86
CA LYS A 100 -17.65 6.79 11.12
C LYS A 100 -16.70 6.49 9.95
N TYR A 101 -16.94 5.38 9.25
CA TYR A 101 -16.09 4.95 8.14
C TYR A 101 -16.15 5.86 6.90
N GLU A 102 -17.24 6.62 6.71
CA GLU A 102 -17.31 7.64 5.65
C GLU A 102 -16.21 8.70 5.83
N LYS A 103 -16.06 9.21 7.06
CA LYS A 103 -15.06 10.21 7.42
C LYS A 103 -13.65 9.68 7.22
N ILE A 104 -13.40 8.46 7.72
CA ILE A 104 -12.10 7.80 7.64
C ILE A 104 -11.72 7.50 6.19
N TYR A 105 -12.61 6.89 5.40
CA TYR A 105 -12.33 6.61 3.99
C TYR A 105 -12.17 7.88 3.16
N SER A 106 -12.92 8.95 3.46
CA SER A 106 -12.70 10.27 2.84
C SER A 106 -11.28 10.75 3.09
N LEU A 107 -10.78 10.65 4.33
CA LEU A 107 -9.40 11.04 4.63
C LEU A 107 -8.41 10.25 3.79
N PHE A 108 -8.54 8.92 3.70
CA PHE A 108 -7.65 8.11 2.86
C PHE A 108 -7.73 8.46 1.37
N LEU A 109 -8.95 8.65 0.85
CA LEU A 109 -9.21 8.92 -0.57
C LEU A 109 -8.66 10.26 -1.03
N TYR A 110 -8.69 11.28 -0.17
CA TYR A 110 -8.33 12.64 -0.56
C TYR A 110 -6.97 13.11 -0.03
N SER A 111 -6.27 12.33 0.80
CA SER A 111 -4.93 12.69 1.31
C SER A 111 -3.85 11.64 1.04
N GLY A 112 -4.24 10.45 0.57
CA GLY A 112 -3.31 9.36 0.31
C GLY A 112 -2.56 8.89 1.56
N VAL A 113 -3.06 9.08 2.78
CA VAL A 113 -2.43 8.60 4.02
C VAL A 113 -2.22 7.07 4.00
N ARG A 114 -1.14 6.58 4.62
CA ARG A 114 -0.96 5.13 4.85
C ARG A 114 -1.73 4.68 6.08
N LEU A 115 -2.20 3.44 6.05
CA LEU A 115 -2.90 2.85 7.20
C LEU A 115 -2.08 2.90 8.51
N GLY A 116 -0.75 2.74 8.42
CA GLY A 116 0.13 2.85 9.60
C GLY A 116 0.37 4.29 10.08
N GLU A 117 0.19 5.28 9.22
CA GLU A 117 0.31 6.70 9.59
C GLU A 117 -0.97 7.19 10.28
N PHE A 118 -2.13 6.64 9.88
CA PHE A 118 -3.46 7.03 10.39
C PHE A 118 -3.58 6.99 11.92
N GLU A 119 -3.03 5.97 12.58
CA GLU A 119 -3.12 5.82 14.05
C GLU A 119 -2.44 6.98 14.81
N GLY A 120 -1.43 7.61 14.21
CA GLY A 120 -0.71 8.73 14.79
C GLY A 120 -1.33 10.09 14.46
N ILE A 121 -2.28 10.17 13.52
CA ILE A 121 -2.88 11.45 13.13
C ILE A 121 -3.67 12.04 14.30
N ARG A 122 -3.62 13.36 14.46
CA ARG A 122 -4.34 14.15 15.46
C ARG A 122 -4.83 15.43 14.80
N LYS A 123 -5.84 16.09 15.39
CA LYS A 123 -6.38 17.36 14.89
C LYS A 123 -5.30 18.41 14.63
N LYS A 124 -4.29 18.51 15.51
CA LYS A 124 -3.16 19.47 15.39
C LYS A 124 -2.32 19.32 14.12
N HIS A 125 -2.40 18.18 13.43
CA HIS A 125 -1.64 17.92 12.21
C HIS A 125 -2.30 18.52 10.96
N PHE A 126 -3.54 19.00 11.07
CA PHE A 126 -4.27 19.64 9.99
C PHE A 126 -4.14 21.16 10.07
N TYR A 127 -3.92 21.80 8.93
CA TYR A 127 -3.93 23.27 8.85
C TYR A 127 -4.43 23.72 7.48
N LEU A 128 -5.11 24.86 7.44
CA LEU A 128 -5.46 25.53 6.19
C LEU A 128 -4.31 26.44 5.76
N ASP A 129 -4.01 26.44 4.48
CA ASP A 129 -3.14 27.46 3.90
C ASP A 129 -3.92 28.72 3.49
N LYS A 130 -3.19 29.72 2.99
CA LYS A 130 -3.77 31.00 2.53
C LYS A 130 -4.70 30.85 1.32
N SER A 131 -4.61 29.75 0.59
CA SER A 131 -5.49 29.45 -0.55
C SER A 131 -6.75 28.70 -0.14
N GLY A 132 -6.91 28.38 1.15
CA GLY A 132 -8.06 27.62 1.66
C GLY A 132 -7.94 26.12 1.43
N ILE A 133 -6.77 25.62 1.06
CA ILE A 133 -6.51 24.18 0.93
C ILE A 133 -6.16 23.62 2.30
N LEU A 134 -6.78 22.49 2.66
CA LEU A 134 -6.48 21.77 3.88
C LEU A 134 -5.27 20.86 3.67
N TRP A 135 -4.26 21.04 4.51
CA TRP A 135 -3.04 20.26 4.51
C TRP A 135 -2.98 19.35 5.73
N LEU A 136 -2.37 18.19 5.54
CA LEU A 136 -2.05 17.25 6.59
C LEU A 136 -0.53 17.09 6.70
N ARG A 137 -0.01 17.40 7.88
CA ARG A 137 1.40 17.18 8.24
C ARG A 137 1.58 15.83 8.92
N LEU A 138 2.38 14.97 8.31
CA LEU A 138 2.76 13.69 8.89
C LEU A 138 4.17 13.80 9.43
N GLU A 139 4.32 13.68 10.74
CA GLU A 139 5.60 13.85 11.41
C GLU A 139 6.54 12.65 11.14
N PRO A 140 7.87 12.86 11.20
CA PRO A 140 8.86 11.79 11.06
C PRO A 140 8.54 10.54 11.89
N SER A 141 8.14 10.73 13.15
CA SER A 141 7.78 9.70 14.12
C SER A 141 6.62 8.79 13.67
N MET A 142 5.77 9.28 12.78
CA MET A 142 4.61 8.56 12.25
C MET A 142 4.95 7.73 11.00
N THR A 143 6.15 7.89 10.46
CA THR A 143 6.56 7.24 9.21
C THR A 143 7.57 6.13 9.50
N LYS A 144 7.46 5.00 8.79
CA LYS A 144 8.39 3.86 8.91
C LYS A 144 9.87 4.20 8.67
N ARG A 145 10.18 5.40 8.17
CA ARG A 145 11.55 5.82 7.78
C ARG A 145 12.02 7.09 8.46
N GLY A 146 11.27 7.64 9.41
CA GLY A 146 11.68 8.87 10.09
C GLY A 146 11.74 10.10 9.19
N LYS A 147 10.97 10.14 8.09
CA LYS A 147 10.88 11.32 7.20
C LYS A 147 9.45 11.83 7.21
N GLY A 148 9.27 13.03 7.76
CA GLY A 148 7.98 13.72 7.72
C GLY A 148 7.60 14.10 6.30
N ARG A 149 6.31 14.28 6.05
CA ARG A 149 5.79 14.76 4.76
C ARG A 149 4.57 15.65 4.95
N LEU A 150 4.33 16.48 3.95
CA LEU A 150 3.09 17.26 3.81
C LEU A 150 2.28 16.67 2.67
N THR A 151 0.98 16.52 2.88
CA THR A 151 0.07 16.09 1.82
C THR A 151 -1.17 16.95 1.84
N PRO A 152 -1.60 17.49 0.69
CA PRO A 152 -2.82 18.26 0.61
C PRO A 152 -4.03 17.32 0.55
N ILE A 153 -5.18 17.79 1.04
CA ILE A 153 -6.46 17.12 0.86
C ILE A 153 -7.07 17.62 -0.44
N LEU A 154 -6.97 16.81 -1.50
CA LEU A 154 -7.37 17.17 -2.86
C LEU A 154 -8.37 16.17 -3.44
N ALA A 155 -9.33 16.69 -4.17
CA ALA A 155 -10.29 15.91 -4.96
C ALA A 155 -9.99 16.03 -6.47
N SER A 156 -10.89 15.52 -7.32
CA SER A 156 -10.68 15.47 -8.76
C SER A 156 -10.71 16.84 -9.45
N SER A 157 -11.41 17.80 -8.83
CA SER A 157 -11.58 19.18 -9.32
C SER A 157 -11.37 20.19 -8.19
N ARG A 158 -11.22 21.47 -8.58
CA ARG A 158 -11.05 22.59 -7.64
C ARG A 158 -12.28 22.75 -6.75
N GLU A 159 -13.47 22.76 -7.33
CA GLU A 159 -14.74 22.94 -6.63
C GLU A 159 -14.99 21.80 -5.64
N GLU A 160 -14.73 20.56 -6.07
CA GLU A 160 -14.84 19.40 -5.18
C GLU A 160 -13.83 19.45 -4.04
N THR A 161 -12.61 19.95 -4.31
CA THR A 161 -11.57 20.10 -3.29
C THR A 161 -11.99 21.04 -2.16
N TYR A 162 -12.61 22.18 -2.47
CA TYR A 162 -13.13 23.08 -1.43
C TYR A 162 -14.30 22.45 -0.66
N ARG A 163 -15.22 21.76 -1.34
CA ARG A 163 -16.32 21.03 -0.66
C ARG A 163 -15.82 19.95 0.28
N VAL A 164 -14.82 19.18 -0.15
CA VAL A 164 -14.15 18.17 0.69
C VAL A 164 -13.47 18.83 1.88
N THR A 165 -12.78 19.95 1.66
CA THR A 165 -12.11 20.73 2.70
C THR A 165 -13.10 21.19 3.77
N GLU A 166 -14.18 21.87 3.40
CA GLU A 166 -15.22 22.32 4.34
C GLU A 166 -15.84 21.16 5.13
N ARG A 167 -16.13 20.04 4.45
CA ARG A 167 -16.66 18.85 5.10
C ARG A 167 -15.67 18.23 6.08
N MET A 168 -14.39 18.16 5.71
CA MET A 168 -13.33 17.62 6.56
C MET A 168 -13.13 18.49 7.81
N LEU A 169 -13.11 19.82 7.66
CA LEU A 169 -12.99 20.75 8.79
C LEU A 169 -14.10 20.54 9.82
N ARG A 170 -15.37 20.41 9.38
CA ARG A 170 -16.49 20.08 10.27
C ARG A 170 -16.30 18.75 10.99
N TRP A 171 -15.77 17.74 10.31
CA TRP A 171 -15.46 16.46 10.96
C TRP A 171 -14.29 16.54 11.95
N LEU A 172 -13.33 17.43 11.71
CA LEU A 172 -12.19 17.66 12.62
C LEU A 172 -12.60 18.40 13.90
N GLU A 173 -13.76 19.06 13.94
CA GLU A 173 -14.30 19.63 15.19
C GLU A 173 -14.53 18.54 16.24
N ASN A 174 -15.11 17.41 15.83
CA ASN A 174 -15.35 16.22 16.65
C ASN A 174 -14.36 15.09 16.30
N TYR A 175 -13.06 15.41 16.32
CA TYR A 175 -12.00 14.53 15.83
C TYR A 175 -12.02 13.13 16.48
N GLU A 176 -12.06 13.06 17.81
CA GLU A 176 -11.96 11.79 18.54
C GLU A 176 -13.13 10.85 18.19
N GLU A 177 -14.34 11.39 18.05
CA GLU A 177 -15.49 10.59 17.64
C GLU A 177 -15.38 10.13 16.17
N ASN A 178 -14.91 11.02 15.29
CA ASN A 178 -14.93 10.79 13.84
C ASN A 178 -13.75 9.95 13.33
N PHE A 179 -12.59 9.99 14.00
CA PHE A 179 -11.36 9.39 13.50
C PHE A 179 -10.70 8.41 14.47
N SER A 180 -11.23 8.22 15.70
CA SER A 180 -10.69 7.22 16.62
C SER A 180 -11.14 5.80 16.25
N VAL A 181 -10.30 5.09 15.48
CA VAL A 181 -10.44 3.67 15.15
C VAL A 181 -9.07 3.01 15.17
N LYS A 182 -8.94 1.92 15.94
CA LYS A 182 -7.74 1.06 15.89
C LYS A 182 -7.59 0.45 14.50
N ARG A 183 -6.35 0.38 13.98
CA ARG A 183 -6.06 -0.16 12.64
C ARG A 183 -6.72 -1.51 12.37
N GLY A 184 -6.62 -2.45 13.31
CA GLY A 184 -7.17 -3.79 13.14
C GLY A 184 -8.69 -3.80 12.94
N VAL A 185 -9.42 -2.93 13.67
CA VAL A 185 -10.87 -2.78 13.53
C VAL A 185 -11.23 -2.23 12.16
N LEU A 186 -10.49 -1.21 11.69
CA LEU A 186 -10.68 -0.66 10.36
C LEU A 186 -10.46 -1.72 9.28
N GLN A 187 -9.37 -2.49 9.37
CA GLN A 187 -9.05 -3.55 8.41
C GLN A 187 -10.15 -4.62 8.35
N VAL A 188 -10.61 -5.11 9.50
CA VAL A 188 -11.69 -6.11 9.57
C VAL A 188 -12.98 -5.56 8.98
N TYR A 189 -13.34 -4.31 9.30
CA TYR A 189 -14.53 -3.69 8.73
C TYR A 189 -14.41 -3.54 7.21
N THR A 190 -13.26 -3.09 6.71
CA THR A 190 -13.01 -2.95 5.27
C THR A 190 -13.09 -4.29 4.55
N ASP A 191 -12.51 -5.37 5.09
CA ASP A 191 -12.60 -6.71 4.50
C ASP A 191 -14.06 -7.20 4.41
N ARG A 192 -14.83 -7.05 5.49
CA ARG A 192 -16.26 -7.39 5.49
C ARG A 192 -17.05 -6.58 4.47
N LEU A 193 -16.75 -5.28 4.37
CA LEU A 193 -17.40 -4.39 3.42
C LEU A 193 -17.05 -4.76 1.96
N SER A 194 -15.78 -5.08 1.70
CA SER A 194 -15.30 -5.55 0.40
C SER A 194 -16.06 -6.79 -0.06
N LYS A 195 -16.18 -7.80 0.80
CA LYS A 195 -16.96 -9.02 0.53
C LYS A 195 -18.43 -8.71 0.29
N ARG A 196 -19.05 -7.88 1.16
CA ARG A 196 -20.48 -7.53 1.07
C ARG A 196 -20.84 -6.80 -0.23
N LEU A 197 -19.95 -5.95 -0.73
CA LEU A 197 -20.19 -5.19 -1.96
C LEU A 197 -19.75 -5.94 -3.22
N SER A 198 -19.10 -7.09 -3.08
CA SER A 198 -18.40 -7.79 -4.17
C SER A 198 -17.44 -6.86 -4.91
N ILE A 199 -16.73 -6.00 -4.17
CA ILE A 199 -15.70 -5.10 -4.69
C ILE A 199 -14.40 -5.49 -4.01
N HIS A 200 -13.36 -5.86 -4.76
CA HIS A 200 -12.08 -6.26 -4.18
C HIS A 200 -11.24 -5.03 -3.81
N PHE A 201 -11.30 -4.60 -2.54
CA PHE A 201 -10.57 -3.43 -2.07
C PHE A 201 -10.08 -3.54 -0.62
N SER A 202 -9.09 -2.73 -0.29
CA SER A 202 -8.59 -2.54 1.07
C SER A 202 -8.45 -1.05 1.39
N VAL A 203 -8.05 -0.70 2.61
CA VAL A 203 -7.77 0.69 2.96
C VAL A 203 -6.70 1.31 2.04
N HIS A 204 -5.73 0.50 1.57
CA HIS A 204 -4.71 0.99 0.64
C HIS A 204 -5.29 1.35 -0.73
N SER A 205 -6.38 0.70 -1.18
CA SER A 205 -7.00 1.01 -2.48
C SER A 205 -7.38 2.49 -2.60
N PHE A 206 -7.87 3.12 -1.52
CA PHE A 206 -8.15 4.57 -1.50
C PHE A 206 -6.90 5.43 -1.72
N ARG A 207 -5.76 5.04 -1.14
CA ARG A 207 -4.49 5.73 -1.38
C ARG A 207 -4.02 5.56 -2.83
N HIS A 208 -4.19 4.37 -3.41
CA HIS A 208 -3.90 4.16 -4.82
C HIS A 208 -4.81 5.01 -5.71
N THR A 209 -6.09 5.15 -5.36
CA THR A 209 -7.03 6.06 -6.04
C THR A 209 -6.58 7.52 -5.92
N TYR A 210 -6.20 8.00 -4.74
CA TYR A 210 -5.67 9.36 -4.54
C TYR A 210 -4.51 9.65 -5.49
N ILE A 211 -3.50 8.77 -5.49
CA ILE A 211 -2.30 8.91 -6.34
C ILE A 211 -2.70 8.92 -7.82
N THR A 212 -3.58 8.00 -8.24
CA THR A 212 -4.06 7.92 -9.63
C THR A 212 -4.78 9.20 -10.03
N ASN A 213 -5.66 9.71 -9.16
CA ASN A 213 -6.43 10.92 -9.44
C ASN A 213 -5.51 12.13 -9.60
N LEU A 214 -4.50 12.31 -8.73
CA LEU A 214 -3.55 13.41 -8.89
C LEU A 214 -2.78 13.34 -10.20
N VAL A 215 -2.26 12.16 -10.55
CA VAL A 215 -1.55 11.96 -11.83
C VAL A 215 -2.50 12.29 -12.99
N ASN A 216 -3.71 11.74 -12.98
CA ASN A 216 -4.73 11.99 -14.01
C ASN A 216 -5.16 13.46 -14.08
N SER A 217 -5.16 14.19 -12.96
CA SER A 217 -5.45 15.63 -12.91
C SER A 217 -4.28 16.52 -13.34
N GLY A 218 -3.14 15.97 -13.77
CA GLY A 218 -2.04 16.77 -14.32
C GLY A 218 -0.84 16.95 -13.40
N PHE A 219 -0.87 16.44 -12.17
CA PHE A 219 0.22 16.68 -11.22
C PHE A 219 1.52 16.01 -11.67
N PRO A 220 2.68 16.69 -11.58
CA PRO A 220 3.98 16.09 -11.81
C PRO A 220 4.20 14.88 -10.89
N VAL A 221 4.73 13.79 -11.42
CA VAL A 221 4.88 12.52 -10.70
C VAL A 221 5.80 12.68 -9.49
N GLU A 222 6.80 13.54 -9.59
CA GLU A 222 7.73 13.90 -8.53
C GLU A 222 6.98 14.52 -7.34
N VAL A 223 6.05 15.43 -7.61
CA VAL A 223 5.21 16.07 -6.59
C VAL A 223 4.27 15.04 -5.96
N VAL A 224 3.62 14.21 -6.77
CA VAL A 224 2.74 13.14 -6.26
C VAL A 224 3.52 12.15 -5.39
N LYS A 225 4.79 11.87 -5.72
CA LYS A 225 5.66 10.99 -4.94
C LYS A 225 5.99 11.59 -3.58
N GLU A 226 6.29 12.89 -3.51
CA GLU A 226 6.52 13.62 -2.26
C GLU A 226 5.25 13.62 -1.40
N PHE A 227 4.10 13.95 -2.00
CA PHE A 227 2.80 13.87 -1.32
C PHE A 227 2.56 12.46 -0.81
N ALA A 228 2.76 11.41 -1.60
CA ALA A 228 2.60 10.03 -1.16
C ALA A 228 3.67 9.60 -0.13
N GLY A 229 4.86 10.20 -0.13
CA GLY A 229 6.03 9.76 0.63
C GLY A 229 6.58 8.40 0.16
N HIS A 230 6.53 8.10 -1.13
CA HIS A 230 7.09 6.86 -1.70
C HIS A 230 8.63 6.94 -1.76
N SER A 231 9.30 5.87 -1.32
CA SER A 231 10.76 5.80 -1.37
C SER A 231 11.34 5.45 -2.74
N SER A 232 10.56 4.83 -3.63
CA SER A 232 10.98 4.52 -5.00
C SER A 232 10.01 5.13 -6.00
N VAL A 233 10.56 5.70 -7.07
CA VAL A 233 9.84 6.18 -8.25
C VAL A 233 9.20 5.00 -9.01
N LYS A 234 9.85 3.83 -8.92
CA LYS A 234 9.53 2.60 -9.64
C LYS A 234 8.09 2.11 -9.39
N THR A 235 7.59 2.13 -8.15
CA THR A 235 6.20 1.72 -7.84
C THR A 235 5.15 2.71 -8.37
N THR A 236 5.49 4.01 -8.49
CA THR A 236 4.57 5.03 -9.02
C THR A 236 4.58 5.08 -10.55
N ILE A 237 5.68 4.72 -11.21
CA ILE A 237 5.74 4.71 -12.68
C ILE A 237 5.24 3.36 -13.25
N GLU A 238 5.71 2.22 -12.74
CA GLU A 238 5.39 0.90 -13.31
C GLU A 238 3.92 0.49 -13.13
N THR A 239 3.24 0.97 -12.08
CA THR A 239 1.82 0.68 -11.85
C THR A 239 0.88 1.62 -12.60
N TYR A 240 1.29 2.86 -12.92
CA TYR A 240 0.34 3.92 -13.29
C TYR A 240 0.49 4.47 -14.71
N TYR A 241 1.70 4.44 -15.30
CA TYR A 241 1.89 4.92 -16.67
C TYR A 241 1.18 4.02 -17.71
N ARG A 242 0.85 2.79 -17.33
CA ARG A 242 0.12 1.81 -18.17
C ARG A 242 -1.30 2.25 -18.56
N TYR A 243 -1.89 3.24 -17.88
CA TYR A 243 -3.23 3.76 -18.18
C TYR A 243 -3.24 5.00 -19.10
N SER A 244 -2.06 5.47 -19.52
CA SER A 244 -1.88 6.75 -20.21
C SER A 244 -1.91 6.63 -21.74
N GLN A 245 -2.54 5.64 -22.36
CA GLN A 245 -2.64 5.64 -23.83
C GLN A 245 -3.49 6.84 -24.29
N ARG A 246 -4.66 7.03 -23.66
CA ARG A 246 -5.53 8.19 -23.86
C ARG A 246 -4.87 9.53 -23.51
N ARG A 247 -4.08 9.56 -22.44
CA ARG A 247 -3.37 10.78 -22.03
C ARG A 247 -2.17 11.09 -22.92
N ALA A 248 -1.48 10.07 -23.43
CA ALA A 248 -0.46 10.26 -24.45
C ALA A 248 -1.10 10.81 -25.73
N GLU A 249 -2.26 10.29 -26.14
CA GLU A 249 -3.03 10.83 -27.25
C GLU A 249 -3.46 12.29 -27.01
N GLU A 250 -3.97 12.64 -25.83
CA GLU A 250 -4.34 14.01 -25.46
C GLU A 250 -3.13 14.96 -25.47
N LEU A 251 -1.99 14.56 -24.88
CA LEU A 251 -0.76 15.36 -24.88
C LEU A 251 -0.22 15.58 -26.29
N VAL A 252 -0.26 14.55 -27.15
CA VAL A 252 0.11 14.69 -28.57
C VAL A 252 -0.86 15.63 -29.28
N ARG A 253 -2.15 15.53 -29.00
CA ARG A 253 -3.17 16.39 -29.61
C ARG A 253 -3.03 17.85 -29.20
N ASP A 254 -2.68 18.12 -27.95
CA ASP A 254 -2.45 19.47 -27.43
C ASP A 254 -1.13 20.05 -27.95
N PHE A 255 -0.08 19.24 -28.07
CA PHE A 255 1.18 19.63 -28.71
C PHE A 255 0.98 20.02 -30.19
N LEU A 256 0.15 19.28 -30.93
CA LEU A 256 -0.16 19.58 -32.34
C LEU A 256 -1.06 20.81 -32.54
N LYS A 257 -1.65 21.36 -31.46
CA LYS A 257 -2.48 22.58 -31.49
C LYS A 257 -1.71 23.84 -31.08
N ALA A 258 -0.53 23.68 -30.49
CA ALA A 258 0.37 24.77 -30.10
C ALA A 258 1.31 25.15 -31.26
#